data_AF-A0A1Z8RHX8-F1
#
_entry.id   AF-A0A1Z8RHX8-F1
#
_cell.length_a   1.000
_cell.length_b   1.000
_cell.length_c   1.000
_cell.angle_alpha   90.00
_cell.angle_beta   90.00
_cell.angle_gamma   90.00
#
_symmetry.space_group_name_H-M   'P 1'
#
loop_
_entity.id
_entity.type
_entity.pdbx_description
1 polymer ?
#
loop_
_entity_poly.entity_id
_entity_poly.type
_entity_poly.pdbx_seq_one_letter_code
_entity_poly.pdbx_strand_id
1 'polypeptide(L)' 'MELAEEITIAAPLEKVYEGLNDIAILKACIPGCEELDWTSKNELEA' A
#
# COMPACT_ATOMS: atom_id res chain seq x y z
N MET A 1 -8.74 15.18 4.13
CA MET A 1 -7.95 15.68 2.99
C MET A 1 -8.25 14.76 1.84
N GLU A 2 -8.68 15.30 0.69
CA GLU A 2 -8.86 14.52 -0.54
C GLU A 2 -7.53 14.56 -1.30
N LEU A 3 -6.77 13.47 -1.27
CA LEU A 3 -5.59 13.27 -2.11
C LEU A 3 -6.05 12.48 -3.33
N ALA A 4 -6.24 13.16 -4.45
CA ALA A 4 -6.53 12.54 -5.74
C ALA A 4 -5.33 12.78 -6.67
N GLU A 5 -4.27 12.01 -6.46
CA GLU A 5 -3.14 11.93 -7.37
C GLU A 5 -3.21 10.61 -8.14
N GLU A 6 -3.06 10.69 -9.46
CA GLU A 6 -2.97 9.52 -10.33
C GLU A 6 -1.54 9.39 -10.83
N ILE A 7 -1.00 8.17 -10.79
CA ILE A 7 0.29 7.82 -11.38
C ILE A 7 0.15 6.56 -12.24
N THR A 8 0.79 6.55 -13.40
CA THR A 8 0.88 5.35 -14.24
C THR A 8 2.13 4.56 -13.86
N ILE A 9 1.95 3.27 -13.54
CA ILE A 9 3.05 2.35 -13.23
C ILE A 9 3.30 1.46 -14.45
N ALA A 10 4.53 1.45 -14.96
CA ALA A 10 4.93 0.63 -16.11
C ALA A 10 5.18 -0.84 -15.70
N ALA A 11 4.15 -1.49 -15.14
CA ALA A 11 4.19 -2.88 -14.69
C ALA A 11 2.86 -3.59 -15.01
N PRO A 12 2.83 -4.94 -15.08
CA PRO A 12 1.60 -5.69 -15.22
C PRO A 12 0.61 -5.37 -14.09
N LEU A 13 -0.68 -5.27 -14.43
CA LEU A 13 -1.76 -4.93 -13.49
C LEU A 13 -1.75 -5.81 -12.24
N GLU A 14 -1.58 -7.12 -12.42
CA GLU A 14 -1.51 -8.10 -11.33
C GLU A 14 -0.36 -7.79 -10.35
N LYS A 15 0.82 -7.42 -10.86
CA LYS A 15 1.97 -7.08 -10.03
C LYS A 15 1.76 -5.78 -9.25
N VAL A 16 1.06 -4.82 -9.85
CA VAL A 16 0.67 -3.58 -9.16
C VAL A 16 -0.28 -3.92 -8.01
N TYR A 17 -1.33 -4.71 -8.26
CA TYR A 17 -2.27 -5.09 -7.20
C TYR A 17 -1.64 -5.94 -6.10
N GLU A 18 -0.74 -6.86 -6.43
CA GLU A 18 0.03 -7.62 -5.44
C GLU A 18 0.81 -6.67 -4.53
N GLY A 19 1.56 -5.73 -5.11
CA GLY A 19 2.37 -4.77 -4.34
C GLY A 19 1.54 -3.83 -3.46
N LEU A 20 0.37 -3.39 -3.96
CA LEU A 20 -0.56 -2.55 -3.20
C LEU A 20 -1.22 -3.27 -2.01
N ASN A 21 -1.15 -4.60 -1.94
CA ASN A 21 -1.68 -5.40 -0.83
C ASN A 21 -0.58 -6.09 0.01
N ASP A 22 0.69 -5.81 -0.26
CA ASP A 22 1.82 -6.39 0.47
C ASP A 22 2.28 -5.44 1.59
N ILE A 23 2.11 -5.86 2.84
CA ILE A 23 2.49 -5.08 4.03
C ILE A 23 3.95 -4.66 4.00
N ALA A 24 4.87 -5.53 3.56
CA ALA A 24 6.29 -5.20 3.57
C ALA A 24 6.61 -4.08 2.58
N ILE A 25 5.95 -4.11 1.42
CA ILE A 25 6.08 -3.06 0.40
C ILE A 25 5.45 -1.76 0.92
N LEU A 26 4.24 -1.83 1.47
CA LEU A 26 3.53 -0.66 2.02
C LEU A 26 4.34 0.01 3.14
N LYS A 27 4.85 -0.75 4.12
CA LYS A 27 5.73 -0.24 5.20
C LYS A 27 6.95 0.50 4.64
N ALA A 28 7.59 -0.06 3.61
CA ALA A 28 8.77 0.54 2.99
C ALA A 28 8.44 1.84 2.22
N CYS A 29 7.22 1.98 1.72
CA CYS A 29 6.77 3.15 0.96
C CYS A 29 6.23 4.29 1.82
N ILE A 30 5.77 4.03 3.05
CA ILE A 30 5.20 5.03 3.97
C ILE A 30 6.32 5.60 4.86
N PRO A 31 6.72 6.87 4.69
CA PRO A 31 7.81 7.45 5.49
C PRO A 31 7.47 7.48 6.98
N GLY A 32 8.33 6.92 7.81
CA GLY A 32 8.15 6.88 9.27
C GLY A 32 7.17 5.82 9.77
N CYS A 33 6.71 4.91 8.91
CA CYS A 33 5.91 3.76 9.31
C CYS A 33 6.78 2.70 10.00
N GLU A 34 6.59 2.55 11.31
CA GLU A 34 7.28 1.53 12.12
C GLU A 34 6.47 0.23 12.22
N GLU A 35 5.14 0.35 12.31
CA GLU A 35 4.17 -0.74 12.43
C GLU A 35 3.07 -0.60 11.37
N LEU A 36 2.48 -1.72 10.96
CA LEU A 36 1.39 -1.79 9.95
C LEU A 36 0.87 -3.22 9.97
N ASP A 37 -0.35 -3.37 10.45
CA ASP A 37 -0.92 -4.67 10.81
C ASP A 37 -2.37 -4.78 10.37
N TRP A 38 -2.79 -5.99 10.00
CA TRP A 38 -4.19 -6.27 9.65
C TRP A 38 -5.01 -6.37 10.93
N THR A 39 -5.94 -5.45 11.12
CA THR A 39 -6.92 -5.48 12.23
C THR A 39 -8.19 -6.22 11.82
N SER A 40 -8.46 -6.32 10.51
CA SER A 40 -9.53 -7.13 9.94
C SER A 40 -9.18 -7.61 8.53
N LYS A 41 -10.09 -8.31 7.86
CA LYS A 41 -9.88 -8.86 6.50
C LYS A 41 -9.50 -7.78 5.48
N ASN A 42 -10.02 -6.57 5.64
CA ASN A 42 -9.89 -5.47 4.66
C ASN A 42 -9.42 -4.17 5.32
N GLU A 43 -8.79 -4.24 6.49
CA GLU A 43 -8.38 -3.07 7.27
C GLU A 43 -6.95 -3.21 7.78
N LEU A 44 -6.12 -2.24 7.43
CA LEU A 44 -4.75 -2.08 7.89
C LEU A 44 -4.69 -0.86 8.82
N GLU A 45 -4.04 -1.02 9.96
CA GLU A 45 -3.75 0.05 10.92
C GLU A 45 -2.23 0.20 11.02
N ALA A 46 -1.76 1.45 10.94
CA ALA A 46 -0.34 1.84 10.94
C ALA A 46 0.02 2.55 12.24
#